data_AF-A0A067PQR3-F1
#
_entry.id   AF-A0A067PQR3-F1
#
_cell.length_a   1.000
_cell.length_b   1.000
_cell.length_c   1.000
_cell.angle_alpha   90.00
_cell.angle_beta   90.00
_cell.angle_gamma   90.00
#
_symmetry.space_group_name_H-M   'P 1'
#
loop_
_entity.id
_entity.type
_entity.pdbx_description
1 polymer ?
#
loop_
_entity_poly.entity_id
_entity_poly.type
_entity_poly.pdbx_seq_one_letter_code
_entity_poly.pdbx_strand_id
1 'polypeptide(L)'
;MSCSICRLPFTPGPGAMFPRPIPEGVLTPKQFNYFQWATGISDRLMGVVSQFEFFDANMFGGMHRFVPVTVVWESDNGTFMMCHSTCASLLRRVMRCEDNSVDSFTRLCEIMFVIGRPLPGADSGRLPHINYETIGPEKVDLTSFWKTSHNDPGLNQFDWKAFKSSDLAWALNRPDVFPRFHSTVAPSRLAILGSQPSETHDAITTLPTDIIQLFLPYLSTASYIALTSTCRLLRYSALSKFQPHARALVLALGWAVPLSHEYAAAQRNGLCMANEVESPHDADWLLYLSHVHRTQSMRVRRWIWGIVEEIDRVFKERRVGSEYESTVGEDGKEVKSKTRLALEQQVGMFGFMIPEMAAKNMTPADLNMFNGQGMNFEPVFNGGG
;
A
#
# COMPACT_ATOMS: atom_id res chain seq x y z
N MET A 1 -18.90 2.37 -7.32
CA MET A 1 -17.58 2.76 -7.85
C MET A 1 -16.51 2.32 -6.90
N SER A 2 -15.43 1.72 -7.41
CA SER A 2 -14.46 1.02 -6.59
C SER A 2 -13.03 1.31 -7.01
N CYS A 3 -12.11 1.23 -6.06
CA CYS A 3 -10.69 1.32 -6.34
C CYS A 3 -10.27 0.18 -7.27
N SER A 4 -9.45 0.50 -8.28
CA SER A 4 -8.92 -0.51 -9.22
C SER A 4 -7.89 -1.47 -8.63
N ILE A 5 -7.50 -1.28 -7.37
CA ILE A 5 -6.56 -2.14 -6.65
C ILE A 5 -7.28 -2.88 -5.54
N CYS A 6 -7.72 -2.23 -4.46
CA CYS A 6 -8.33 -2.95 -3.34
C CYS A 6 -9.81 -3.28 -3.54
N ARG A 7 -10.44 -2.84 -4.64
CA ARG A 7 -11.87 -3.07 -4.96
C ARG A 7 -12.87 -2.50 -3.93
N LEU A 8 -12.40 -1.84 -2.86
CA LEU A 8 -13.24 -1.13 -1.89
C LEU A 8 -13.85 0.13 -2.51
N PRO A 9 -15.02 0.57 -2.02
CA PRO A 9 -15.69 1.79 -2.49
C PRO A 9 -14.91 3.07 -2.18
N PHE A 10 -15.29 4.15 -2.88
CA PHE A 10 -14.98 5.51 -2.47
C PHE A 10 -16.15 6.12 -1.68
N THR A 11 -15.84 7.11 -0.84
CA THR A 11 -16.85 7.88 -0.10
C THR A 11 -17.03 9.26 -0.71
N PRO A 12 -18.26 9.75 -0.90
CA PRO A 12 -18.47 11.08 -1.47
C PRO A 12 -17.77 12.15 -0.62
N GLY A 13 -17.05 13.06 -1.27
CA GLY A 13 -16.43 14.19 -0.60
C GLY A 13 -17.37 15.39 -0.46
N PRO A 14 -16.95 16.45 0.26
CA PRO A 14 -17.73 17.67 0.48
C PRO A 14 -18.21 18.36 -0.79
N GLY A 15 -17.54 18.16 -1.93
CA GLY A 15 -17.95 18.73 -3.22
C GLY A 15 -19.15 18.03 -3.89
N ALA A 16 -19.60 16.90 -3.36
CA ALA A 16 -20.73 16.15 -3.92
C ALA A 16 -22.06 16.89 -3.73
N MET A 17 -22.80 17.11 -4.82
CA MET A 17 -24.12 17.78 -4.77
C MET A 17 -25.23 16.90 -4.18
N PHE A 18 -25.18 15.59 -4.46
CA PHE A 18 -26.17 14.61 -4.00
C PHE A 18 -25.46 13.33 -3.53
N PRO A 19 -24.67 13.40 -2.43
CA PRO A 19 -23.91 12.26 -1.97
C PRO A 19 -24.85 11.15 -1.47
N ARG A 20 -24.64 9.92 -1.94
CA ARG A 20 -25.24 8.72 -1.37
C ARG A 20 -24.67 8.56 0.05
N PRO A 21 -25.53 8.66 1.09
CA PRO A 21 -25.05 8.70 2.45
C PRO A 21 -24.47 7.34 2.86
N ILE A 22 -23.38 7.40 3.61
CA ILE A 22 -22.81 6.23 4.26
C ILE A 22 -23.51 6.07 5.60
N PRO A 23 -23.97 4.87 5.96
CA PRO A 23 -24.62 4.67 7.24
C PRO A 23 -23.73 5.09 8.42
N GLU A 24 -24.32 5.78 9.39
CA GLU A 24 -23.62 6.24 10.59
C GLU A 24 -22.95 5.08 11.33
N GLY A 25 -21.77 5.34 11.90
CA GLY A 25 -21.02 4.37 12.70
C GLY A 25 -20.26 3.29 11.91
N VAL A 26 -20.44 3.20 10.58
CA VAL A 26 -19.69 2.25 9.74
C VAL A 26 -18.20 2.61 9.69
N LEU A 27 -17.93 3.87 9.38
CA LEU A 27 -16.58 4.42 9.23
C LEU A 27 -16.31 5.45 10.32
N THR A 28 -15.09 5.41 10.86
CA THR A 28 -14.55 6.53 11.64
C THR A 28 -14.25 7.72 10.72
N PRO A 29 -14.14 8.95 11.25
CA PRO A 29 -13.79 10.12 10.43
C PRO A 29 -12.48 9.95 9.64
N LYS A 30 -11.49 9.28 10.23
CA LYS A 30 -10.21 8.99 9.59
C LYS A 30 -10.35 8.00 8.43
N GLN A 31 -11.22 6.99 8.56
CA GLN A 31 -11.50 6.04 7.48
C GLN A 31 -12.31 6.70 6.37
N PHE A 32 -13.32 7.50 6.73
CA PHE A 32 -14.10 8.27 5.76
C PHE A 32 -13.20 9.14 4.89
N ASN A 33 -12.33 9.96 5.51
CA ASN A 33 -11.39 10.80 4.75
C ASN A 33 -10.45 9.97 3.86
N TYR A 34 -9.96 8.82 4.34
CA TYR A 34 -9.12 7.94 3.51
C TYR A 34 -9.82 7.46 2.23
N PHE A 35 -11.09 7.03 2.35
CA PHE A 35 -11.85 6.51 1.21
C PHE A 35 -12.39 7.62 0.29
N GLN A 36 -12.28 8.89 0.67
CA GLN A 36 -12.75 10.04 -0.11
C GLN A 36 -11.86 10.35 -1.32
N TRP A 37 -10.55 10.13 -1.16
CA TRP A 37 -9.54 10.54 -2.13
C TRP A 37 -9.18 9.41 -3.08
N ALA A 38 -9.06 9.77 -4.35
CA ALA A 38 -8.57 8.92 -5.42
C ALA A 38 -7.29 9.49 -6.03
N THR A 39 -6.45 8.60 -6.52
CA THR A 39 -5.38 8.88 -7.47
C THR A 39 -5.79 8.23 -8.78
N GLY A 40 -6.07 9.07 -9.78
CA GLY A 40 -6.33 8.63 -11.14
C GLY A 40 -5.02 8.39 -11.88
N ILE A 41 -4.92 7.30 -12.64
CA ILE A 41 -3.76 6.94 -13.46
C ILE A 41 -4.24 6.76 -14.89
N SER A 42 -3.93 7.68 -15.79
CA SER A 42 -4.23 7.50 -17.22
C SER A 42 -3.53 8.51 -18.13
N ASP A 43 -3.21 8.05 -19.33
CA ASP A 43 -2.74 8.84 -20.48
C ASP A 43 -3.73 9.91 -20.97
N ARG A 44 -5.01 9.79 -20.57
CA ARG A 44 -6.10 10.73 -20.89
C ARG A 44 -6.34 11.75 -19.78
N LEU A 45 -5.68 11.61 -18.62
CA LEU A 45 -5.82 12.56 -17.52
C LEU A 45 -4.76 13.65 -17.64
N MET A 46 -5.18 14.90 -17.45
CA MET A 46 -4.21 15.98 -17.25
C MET A 46 -3.41 15.70 -15.98
N GLY A 47 -2.07 15.72 -16.11
CA GLY A 47 -1.14 15.32 -15.06
C GLY A 47 -0.75 13.85 -15.04
N VAL A 48 -1.45 13.01 -15.81
CA VAL A 48 -1.21 11.56 -15.98
C VAL A 48 -1.48 10.74 -14.71
N VAL A 49 -0.93 11.17 -13.58
CA VAL A 49 -1.24 10.70 -12.24
C VAL A 49 -1.69 11.91 -11.42
N SER A 50 -2.97 11.97 -11.10
CA SER A 50 -3.59 13.14 -10.47
C SER A 50 -4.47 12.76 -9.30
N GLN A 51 -4.53 13.62 -8.29
CA GLN A 51 -5.43 13.45 -7.16
C GLN A 51 -6.82 13.96 -7.51
N PHE A 52 -7.83 13.20 -7.12
CA PHE A 52 -9.23 13.51 -7.29
C PHE A 52 -10.00 13.28 -5.98
N GLU A 53 -11.06 14.04 -5.83
CA GLU A 53 -12.12 13.83 -4.88
C GLU A 53 -13.28 13.11 -5.59
N PHE A 54 -13.93 12.21 -4.88
CA PHE A 54 -15.10 11.52 -5.40
C PHE A 54 -16.37 12.35 -5.17
N PHE A 55 -17.09 12.74 -6.25
CA PHE A 55 -18.28 13.61 -6.18
C PHE A 55 -19.61 12.86 -6.22
N ASP A 56 -19.56 11.53 -6.20
CA ASP A 56 -20.71 10.68 -6.50
C ASP A 56 -21.19 10.75 -7.95
N ALA A 57 -22.28 10.05 -8.28
CA ALA A 57 -22.95 10.06 -9.59
C ALA A 57 -22.01 9.83 -10.79
N ASN A 58 -21.13 8.82 -10.67
CA ASN A 58 -20.12 8.44 -11.66
C ASN A 58 -19.01 9.48 -11.91
N MET A 59 -18.77 10.42 -10.98
CA MET A 59 -17.84 11.51 -11.18
C MET A 59 -16.74 11.61 -10.13
N PHE A 60 -15.55 11.95 -10.61
CA PHE A 60 -14.42 12.42 -9.82
C PHE A 60 -14.09 13.85 -10.24
N GLY A 61 -13.76 14.71 -9.28
CA GLY A 61 -13.32 16.08 -9.54
C GLY A 61 -11.99 16.36 -8.88
N GLY A 62 -11.21 17.25 -9.46
CA GLY A 62 -9.94 17.66 -8.91
C GLY A 62 -9.51 19.01 -9.46
N MET A 63 -8.55 19.62 -8.79
CA MET A 63 -7.88 20.82 -9.27
C MET A 63 -6.47 20.44 -9.70
N HIS A 64 -6.16 20.68 -10.98
CA HIS A 64 -4.83 20.47 -11.50
C HIS A 64 -4.18 21.81 -11.81
N ARG A 65 -3.31 22.26 -10.89
CA ARG A 65 -2.84 23.66 -10.78
C ARG A 65 -4.01 24.65 -10.63
N PHE A 66 -4.52 25.17 -11.74
CA PHE A 66 -5.63 26.13 -11.79
C PHE A 66 -6.76 25.68 -12.72
N VAL A 67 -6.65 24.48 -13.28
CA VAL A 67 -7.66 23.95 -14.20
C VAL A 67 -8.51 22.93 -13.45
N PRO A 68 -9.83 23.16 -13.33
CA PRO A 68 -10.73 22.14 -12.80
C PRO A 68 -10.77 20.97 -13.78
N VAL A 69 -10.61 19.76 -13.25
CA VAL A 69 -10.68 18.52 -14.00
C VAL A 69 -11.82 17.71 -13.45
N THR A 70 -12.73 17.29 -14.32
CA THR A 70 -13.79 16.35 -13.97
C THR A 70 -13.65 15.11 -14.84
N VAL A 71 -13.76 13.95 -14.21
CA VAL A 71 -13.66 12.65 -14.85
C VAL A 71 -14.96 11.90 -14.61
N VAL A 72 -15.63 11.55 -15.70
CA VAL A 72 -16.70 10.56 -15.67
C VAL A 72 -16.03 9.20 -15.62
N TRP A 73 -16.21 8.47 -14.52
CA TRP A 73 -15.42 7.29 -14.21
C TRP A 73 -15.67 6.14 -15.18
N GLU A 74 -16.94 5.79 -15.41
CA GLU A 74 -17.38 4.83 -16.43
C GLU A 74 -18.03 5.55 -17.60
N SER A 75 -17.56 5.29 -18.81
CA SER A 75 -18.11 5.87 -20.04
C SER A 75 -18.05 4.84 -21.17
N ASP A 76 -18.65 5.16 -22.32
CA ASP A 76 -18.54 4.34 -23.55
C ASP A 76 -17.08 4.13 -23.99
N ASN A 77 -16.19 5.05 -23.60
CA ASN A 77 -14.76 4.98 -23.90
C ASN A 77 -13.95 4.14 -22.88
N GLY A 78 -14.64 3.44 -21.98
CA GLY A 78 -14.10 2.59 -20.92
C GLY A 78 -14.13 3.23 -19.54
N THR A 79 -13.58 2.51 -18.57
CA THR A 79 -13.47 2.93 -17.16
C THR A 79 -12.09 3.48 -16.86
N PHE A 80 -12.00 4.59 -16.14
CA PHE A 80 -10.72 5.14 -15.67
C PHE A 80 -10.15 4.33 -14.50
N MET A 81 -8.82 4.17 -14.47
CA MET A 81 -8.13 3.58 -13.33
C MET A 81 -8.07 4.59 -12.19
N MET A 82 -8.96 4.43 -11.22
CA MET A 82 -9.04 5.24 -10.01
C MET A 82 -8.66 4.37 -8.81
N CYS A 83 -7.72 4.83 -8.00
CA CYS A 83 -7.20 4.07 -6.86
C CYS A 83 -7.27 4.91 -5.59
N HIS A 84 -7.51 4.33 -4.41
CA HIS A 84 -7.23 5.07 -3.17
C HIS A 84 -5.76 5.48 -3.14
N SER A 85 -5.46 6.62 -2.53
CA SER A 85 -4.12 7.23 -2.61
C SER A 85 -3.01 6.27 -2.19
N THR A 86 -3.14 5.61 -1.02
CA THR A 86 -2.16 4.61 -0.58
C THR A 86 -2.08 3.40 -1.51
N CYS A 87 -3.20 2.94 -2.09
CA CYS A 87 -3.18 1.84 -3.06
C CYS A 87 -2.34 2.20 -4.28
N ALA A 88 -2.53 3.40 -4.83
CA ALA A 88 -1.73 3.89 -5.96
C ALA A 88 -0.25 4.01 -5.59
N SER A 89 0.08 4.51 -4.41
CA SER A 89 1.46 4.65 -3.96
C SER A 89 2.15 3.29 -3.73
N LEU A 90 1.43 2.28 -3.24
CA LEU A 90 1.93 0.91 -3.14
C LEU A 90 2.20 0.30 -4.51
N LEU A 91 1.30 0.51 -5.48
CA LEU A 91 1.50 0.08 -6.86
C LEU A 91 2.78 0.71 -7.44
N ARG A 92 2.95 2.03 -7.24
CA ARG A 92 4.16 2.75 -7.66
C ARG A 92 5.42 2.16 -7.06
N ARG A 93 5.44 1.84 -5.76
CA ARG A 93 6.60 1.18 -5.12
C ARG A 93 6.92 -0.16 -5.76
N VAL A 94 5.93 -1.03 -5.94
CA VAL A 94 6.15 -2.38 -6.51
C VAL A 94 6.64 -2.31 -7.95
N MET A 95 6.08 -1.39 -8.74
CA MET A 95 6.51 -1.16 -10.13
C MET A 95 7.78 -0.33 -10.27
N ARG A 96 8.38 0.12 -9.16
CA ARG A 96 9.56 1.01 -9.11
C ARG A 96 9.35 2.37 -9.80
N CYS A 97 8.16 2.94 -9.63
CA CYS A 97 7.71 4.21 -10.21
C CYS A 97 7.34 5.23 -9.13
N GLU A 98 8.08 5.31 -8.03
CA GLU A 98 7.79 6.29 -6.97
C GLU A 98 8.14 7.72 -7.36
N ASP A 99 9.16 7.91 -8.18
CA ASP A 99 9.53 9.24 -8.66
C ASP A 99 8.49 9.83 -9.64
N ASN A 100 8.57 11.14 -9.85
CA ASN A 100 7.71 11.87 -10.78
C ASN A 100 8.40 12.08 -12.13
N SER A 101 9.13 11.08 -12.62
CA SER A 101 9.73 11.13 -13.96
C SER A 101 8.70 10.76 -15.03
N VAL A 102 8.94 11.26 -16.25
CA VAL A 102 8.15 10.86 -17.44
C VAL A 102 8.20 9.34 -17.62
N ASP A 103 9.34 8.71 -17.36
CA ASP A 103 9.50 7.27 -17.47
C ASP A 103 8.56 6.50 -16.52
N SER A 104 8.55 6.89 -15.23
CA SER A 104 7.65 6.35 -14.21
C SER A 104 6.17 6.55 -14.54
N PHE A 105 5.77 7.76 -14.95
CA PHE A 105 4.38 8.00 -15.33
C PHE A 105 3.97 7.22 -16.56
N THR A 106 4.85 7.13 -17.55
CA THR A 106 4.57 6.36 -18.76
C THR A 106 4.45 4.88 -18.43
N ARG A 107 5.29 4.37 -17.53
CA ARG A 107 5.22 2.99 -17.04
C ARG A 107 3.90 2.68 -16.36
N LEU A 108 3.38 3.60 -15.56
CA LEU A 108 2.06 3.46 -14.95
C LEU A 108 0.94 3.49 -15.99
N CYS A 109 1.05 4.32 -17.03
CA CYS A 109 0.08 4.35 -18.12
C CYS A 109 0.06 3.08 -18.97
N GLU A 110 1.23 2.45 -19.18
CA GLU A 110 1.33 1.18 -19.92
C GLU A 110 0.39 0.11 -19.34
N ILE A 111 0.09 0.13 -18.03
CA ILE A 111 -0.80 -0.83 -17.38
C ILE A 111 -2.11 -0.98 -18.15
N MET A 112 -2.75 0.13 -18.50
CA MET A 112 -4.05 0.10 -19.18
C MET A 112 -3.98 -0.37 -20.64
N PHE A 113 -2.80 -0.34 -21.25
CA PHE A 113 -2.59 -0.80 -22.62
C PHE A 113 -2.15 -2.27 -22.66
N VAL A 114 -1.33 -2.69 -21.69
CA VAL A 114 -0.76 -4.05 -21.60
C VAL A 114 -1.73 -5.02 -20.91
N ILE A 115 -2.30 -4.63 -19.77
CA ILE A 115 -3.29 -5.45 -19.06
C ILE A 115 -4.69 -5.20 -19.62
N GLY A 116 -4.96 -3.95 -20.00
CA GLY A 116 -6.27 -3.49 -20.44
C GLY A 116 -6.88 -2.49 -19.46
N ARG A 117 -7.87 -1.73 -19.93
CA ARG A 117 -8.60 -0.76 -19.10
C ARG A 117 -9.41 -1.50 -18.04
N PRO A 118 -9.63 -0.88 -16.86
CA PRO A 118 -10.58 -1.40 -15.89
C PRO A 118 -11.93 -1.71 -16.53
N LEU A 119 -12.55 -2.81 -16.12
CA LEU A 119 -13.83 -3.27 -16.65
C LEU A 119 -14.96 -2.30 -16.25
N PRO A 120 -16.04 -2.22 -17.03
CA PRO A 120 -17.25 -1.47 -16.67
C PRO A 120 -18.29 -2.36 -15.96
N GLY A 121 -19.41 -1.76 -15.55
CA GLY A 121 -20.64 -2.47 -15.17
C GLY A 121 -20.49 -3.22 -13.84
N ALA A 122 -20.89 -4.49 -13.78
CA ALA A 122 -20.81 -5.28 -12.55
C ALA A 122 -19.38 -5.37 -11.99
N ASP A 123 -18.40 -5.42 -12.89
CA ASP A 123 -16.98 -5.48 -12.58
C ASP A 123 -16.30 -4.11 -12.61
N SER A 124 -17.08 -3.02 -12.58
CA SER A 124 -16.60 -1.63 -12.62
C SER A 124 -15.30 -1.43 -11.83
N GLY A 125 -14.23 -1.00 -12.49
CA GLY A 125 -12.92 -0.75 -11.90
C GLY A 125 -11.98 -1.96 -11.79
N ARG A 126 -12.42 -3.19 -12.07
CA ARG A 126 -11.60 -4.40 -11.99
C ARG A 126 -10.60 -4.41 -13.14
N LEU A 127 -9.32 -4.65 -12.88
CA LEU A 127 -8.36 -4.86 -13.97
C LEU A 127 -8.58 -6.24 -14.62
N PRO A 128 -8.55 -6.34 -15.96
CA PRO A 128 -8.61 -7.62 -16.65
C PRO A 128 -7.49 -8.56 -16.19
N HIS A 129 -7.75 -9.87 -16.22
CA HIS A 129 -6.77 -10.92 -15.93
C HIS A 129 -6.26 -10.98 -14.48
N ILE A 130 -6.75 -10.13 -13.58
CA ILE A 130 -6.44 -10.18 -12.15
C ILE A 130 -7.59 -10.91 -11.43
N ASN A 131 -7.25 -11.93 -10.64
CA ASN A 131 -8.20 -12.68 -9.81
C ASN A 131 -8.13 -12.24 -8.34
N TYR A 132 -8.65 -11.03 -8.06
CA TYR A 132 -8.54 -10.34 -6.77
C TYR A 132 -8.88 -11.23 -5.56
N GLU A 133 -9.90 -12.06 -5.70
CA GLU A 133 -10.47 -12.91 -4.67
C GLU A 133 -9.50 -14.01 -4.21
N THR A 134 -8.53 -14.36 -5.04
CA THR A 134 -7.57 -15.45 -4.79
C THR A 134 -6.18 -14.97 -4.33
N ILE A 135 -5.95 -13.65 -4.32
CA ILE A 135 -4.62 -13.08 -4.10
C ILE A 135 -4.30 -12.94 -2.62
N GLY A 136 -3.07 -13.31 -2.27
CA GLY A 136 -2.51 -13.14 -0.93
C GLY A 136 -3.07 -14.13 0.10
N PRO A 137 -2.56 -14.06 1.34
CA PRO A 137 -2.99 -14.97 2.40
C PRO A 137 -4.42 -14.70 2.90
N GLU A 138 -4.93 -13.47 2.69
CA GLU A 138 -6.23 -13.04 3.23
C GLU A 138 -7.42 -13.39 2.32
N LYS A 139 -7.20 -13.59 1.01
CA LYS A 139 -8.21 -13.97 0.00
C LYS A 139 -9.56 -13.26 0.20
N VAL A 140 -9.61 -11.99 -0.21
CA VAL A 140 -10.75 -11.11 0.05
C VAL A 140 -11.68 -11.07 -1.17
N ASP A 141 -12.90 -11.60 -1.03
CA ASP A 141 -13.97 -11.46 -2.03
C ASP A 141 -14.97 -10.38 -1.61
N LEU A 142 -15.09 -9.34 -2.44
CA LEU A 142 -15.99 -8.21 -2.20
C LEU A 142 -17.29 -8.29 -3.00
N THR A 143 -17.45 -9.30 -3.87
CA THR A 143 -18.52 -9.36 -4.88
C THR A 143 -19.90 -9.33 -4.24
N SER A 144 -20.09 -10.06 -3.13
CA SER A 144 -21.36 -10.15 -2.40
C SER A 144 -21.81 -8.83 -1.75
N PHE A 145 -20.91 -7.87 -1.58
CA PHE A 145 -21.23 -6.55 -1.02
C PHE A 145 -21.54 -5.50 -2.09
N TRP A 146 -21.34 -5.81 -3.37
CA TRP A 146 -21.68 -4.92 -4.47
C TRP A 146 -23.06 -5.25 -5.03
N LYS A 147 -23.95 -4.25 -5.04
CA LYS A 147 -25.25 -4.29 -5.72
C LYS A 147 -25.12 -3.56 -7.04
N THR A 148 -25.28 -4.29 -8.13
CA THR A 148 -25.09 -3.78 -9.47
C THR A 148 -26.33 -3.04 -9.96
N SER A 149 -26.14 -1.84 -10.50
CA SER A 149 -27.20 -1.18 -11.26
C SER A 149 -27.08 -1.63 -12.70
N HIS A 150 -28.00 -2.46 -13.19
CA HIS A 150 -27.89 -3.05 -14.52
C HIS A 150 -28.00 -2.03 -15.67
N ASN A 151 -28.54 -0.84 -15.41
CA ASN A 151 -28.88 0.12 -16.47
C ASN A 151 -28.08 1.42 -16.44
N ASP A 152 -27.36 1.72 -15.34
CA ASP A 152 -26.74 3.04 -15.14
C ASP A 152 -25.27 2.94 -14.70
N PRO A 153 -24.32 3.35 -15.55
CA PRO A 153 -22.89 3.41 -15.21
C PRO A 153 -22.62 4.23 -13.94
N GLY A 154 -21.71 3.75 -13.10
CA GLY A 154 -21.31 4.39 -11.84
C GLY A 154 -22.33 4.29 -10.70
N LEU A 155 -23.52 3.73 -10.93
CA LEU A 155 -24.56 3.62 -9.90
C LEU A 155 -24.49 2.37 -9.03
N ASN A 156 -23.49 1.50 -9.21
CA ASN A 156 -23.24 0.38 -8.30
C ASN A 156 -23.13 0.86 -6.85
N GLN A 157 -23.80 0.14 -5.94
CA GLN A 157 -23.88 0.46 -4.52
C GLN A 157 -23.10 -0.56 -3.70
N PHE A 158 -22.38 -0.10 -2.69
CA PHE A 158 -21.70 -0.97 -1.73
C PHE A 158 -22.54 -1.12 -0.46
N ASP A 159 -22.78 -2.36 -0.03
CA ASP A 159 -23.49 -2.65 1.21
C ASP A 159 -22.57 -2.50 2.42
N TRP A 160 -22.37 -1.25 2.82
CA TRP A 160 -21.53 -0.84 3.94
C TRP A 160 -21.86 -1.53 5.26
N LYS A 161 -23.16 -1.75 5.55
CA LYS A 161 -23.60 -2.40 6.79
C LYS A 161 -23.24 -3.87 6.77
N ALA A 162 -23.58 -4.58 5.69
CA ALA A 162 -23.25 -5.99 5.53
C ALA A 162 -21.74 -6.22 5.60
N PHE A 163 -20.94 -5.35 4.95
CA PHE A 163 -19.48 -5.43 5.00
C PHE A 163 -18.91 -5.17 6.40
N LYS A 164 -19.43 -4.16 7.11
CA LYS A 164 -19.00 -3.87 8.48
C LYS A 164 -19.31 -5.01 9.46
N SER A 165 -20.39 -5.74 9.22
CA SER A 165 -20.78 -6.90 10.03
C SER A 165 -20.08 -8.22 9.64
N SER A 166 -19.34 -8.25 8.55
CA SER A 166 -18.64 -9.46 8.09
C SER A 166 -17.27 -9.64 8.77
N ASP A 167 -16.68 -10.80 8.57
CA ASP A 167 -15.30 -11.11 8.94
C ASP A 167 -14.25 -10.31 8.15
N LEU A 168 -14.66 -9.60 7.08
CA LEU A 168 -13.83 -8.73 6.25
C LEU A 168 -13.80 -7.28 6.72
N ALA A 169 -14.51 -6.92 7.79
CA ALA A 169 -14.58 -5.55 8.31
C ALA A 169 -13.21 -4.91 8.62
N TRP A 170 -12.18 -5.73 8.86
CA TRP A 170 -10.81 -5.27 9.05
C TRP A 170 -10.24 -4.56 7.81
N ALA A 171 -10.73 -4.85 6.60
CA ALA A 171 -10.32 -4.21 5.35
C ALA A 171 -10.71 -2.73 5.28
N LEU A 172 -11.59 -2.24 6.17
CA LEU A 172 -11.89 -0.82 6.32
C LEU A 172 -10.79 -0.03 7.06
N ASN A 173 -9.79 -0.70 7.63
CA ASN A 173 -8.67 -0.01 8.28
C ASN A 173 -7.77 0.67 7.25
N ARG A 174 -7.14 1.77 7.65
CA ARG A 174 -6.25 2.49 6.75
C ARG A 174 -4.90 1.76 6.63
N PRO A 175 -4.37 1.55 5.42
CA PRO A 175 -3.09 0.86 5.19
C PRO A 175 -1.85 1.75 5.37
N ASP A 176 -2.02 3.00 5.80
CA ASP A 176 -0.96 4.00 6.01
C ASP A 176 -0.62 4.23 7.50
N VAL A 177 -1.20 3.42 8.40
CA VAL A 177 -0.94 3.48 9.84
C VAL A 177 0.04 2.37 10.23
N PHE A 178 1.21 2.78 10.73
CA PHE A 178 2.30 1.86 11.07
C PHE A 178 2.41 1.65 12.57
N PRO A 179 2.93 0.48 13.02
CA PRO A 179 3.31 0.30 14.40
C PRO A 179 4.35 1.32 14.85
N ARG A 180 4.35 1.61 16.15
CA ARG A 180 5.39 2.43 16.75
C ARG A 180 6.76 1.77 16.54
N PHE A 181 7.69 2.54 15.98
CA PHE A 181 9.09 2.12 15.85
C PHE A 181 9.91 2.59 17.06
N HIS A 182 10.81 1.74 17.53
CA HIS A 182 11.70 2.02 18.66
C HIS A 182 13.14 1.89 18.19
N SER A 183 13.90 2.98 18.27
CA SER A 183 15.31 3.03 17.84
C SER A 183 16.25 2.16 18.69
N THR A 184 15.79 1.67 19.84
CA THR A 184 16.53 0.77 20.73
C THR A 184 15.61 -0.24 21.39
N VAL A 185 16.18 -1.39 21.77
CA VAL A 185 15.49 -2.38 22.60
C VAL A 185 15.37 -1.85 24.03
N ALA A 186 14.14 -1.77 24.54
CA ALA A 186 13.88 -1.25 25.87
C ALA A 186 14.52 -2.16 26.95
N PRO A 187 15.23 -1.61 27.95
CA PRO A 187 15.85 -2.40 29.02
C PRO A 187 14.84 -3.30 29.76
N SER A 188 13.60 -2.84 29.90
CA SER A 188 12.52 -3.61 30.52
C SER A 188 12.22 -4.92 29.79
N ARG A 189 12.40 -4.98 28.45
CA ARG A 189 12.19 -6.22 27.67
C ARG A 189 13.28 -7.25 27.95
N LEU A 190 14.52 -6.80 28.18
CA LEU A 190 15.60 -7.68 28.60
C LEU A 190 15.42 -8.14 30.05
N ALA A 191 14.97 -7.24 30.94
CA ALA A 191 14.74 -7.55 32.36
C ALA A 191 13.70 -8.65 32.58
N ILE A 192 12.65 -8.73 31.73
CA ILE A 192 11.62 -9.77 31.79
C ILE A 192 12.21 -11.19 31.62
N LEU A 193 13.35 -11.33 30.93
CA LEU A 193 13.99 -12.63 30.74
C LEU A 193 14.67 -13.16 32.01
N GLY A 194 14.85 -12.32 33.03
CA GLY A 194 15.51 -12.67 34.29
C GLY A 194 17.04 -12.73 34.15
N SER A 195 17.67 -13.49 35.06
CA SER A 195 19.11 -13.77 34.98
C SER A 195 19.45 -14.48 33.66
N GLN A 196 20.69 -14.30 33.19
CA GLN A 196 21.18 -14.96 31.98
C GLN A 196 20.87 -16.47 32.05
N PRO A 197 20.27 -17.05 31.00
CA PRO A 197 19.89 -18.46 31.01
C PRO A 197 21.11 -19.33 31.35
N SER A 198 20.91 -20.32 32.23
CA SER A 198 21.92 -21.34 32.54
C SER A 198 22.28 -22.14 31.30
N GLU A 199 23.44 -22.80 31.32
CA GLU A 199 23.82 -23.76 30.28
C GLU A 199 22.70 -24.77 30.01
N THR A 200 22.48 -25.02 28.72
CA THR A 200 21.46 -25.92 28.18
C THR A 200 22.15 -27.09 27.49
N HIS A 201 21.45 -28.22 27.38
CA HIS A 201 21.98 -29.43 26.73
C HIS A 201 21.38 -29.70 25.34
N ASP A 202 20.55 -28.79 24.82
CA ASP A 202 19.96 -28.99 23.49
C ASP A 202 20.93 -28.60 22.37
N ALA A 203 20.80 -29.29 21.23
CA ALA A 203 21.74 -29.19 20.11
C ALA A 203 21.79 -27.81 19.44
N ILE A 204 20.80 -26.93 19.66
CA ILE A 204 20.76 -25.60 19.03
C ILE A 204 21.34 -24.56 19.99
N THR A 205 20.94 -24.58 21.26
CA THR A 205 21.39 -23.60 22.25
C THR A 205 22.82 -23.82 22.72
N THR A 206 23.38 -25.02 22.51
CA THR A 206 24.81 -25.32 22.75
C THR A 206 25.72 -24.83 21.63
N LEU A 207 25.17 -24.45 20.47
CA LEU A 207 25.98 -23.92 19.36
C LEU A 207 26.49 -22.52 19.69
N PRO A 208 27.71 -22.17 19.25
CA PRO A 208 28.19 -20.81 19.27
C PRO A 208 27.22 -19.85 18.55
N THR A 209 27.04 -18.63 19.07
CA THR A 209 26.03 -17.70 18.55
C THR A 209 26.27 -17.34 17.08
N ASP A 210 27.52 -17.24 16.68
CA ASP A 210 27.96 -17.04 15.29
C ASP A 210 27.50 -18.17 14.37
N ILE A 211 27.56 -19.43 14.83
CA ILE A 211 27.02 -20.57 14.07
C ILE A 211 25.50 -20.48 13.94
N ILE A 212 24.78 -20.11 15.01
CA ILE A 212 23.33 -19.89 14.94
C ILE A 212 22.99 -18.78 13.94
N GLN A 213 23.77 -17.68 13.92
CA GLN A 213 23.59 -16.56 13.00
C GLN A 213 23.70 -16.98 11.53
N LEU A 214 24.51 -17.98 11.19
CA LEU A 214 24.62 -18.51 9.83
C LEU A 214 23.31 -19.18 9.36
N PHE A 215 22.51 -19.73 10.28
CA PHE A 215 21.24 -20.36 9.93
C PHE A 215 20.08 -19.38 9.76
N LEU A 216 20.13 -18.23 10.43
CA LEU A 216 19.01 -17.28 10.44
C LEU A 216 18.56 -16.84 9.03
N PRO A 217 19.46 -16.49 8.07
CA PRO A 217 19.09 -16.15 6.69
C PRO A 217 18.21 -17.16 5.96
N TYR A 218 18.23 -18.44 6.37
CA TYR A 218 17.46 -19.50 5.73
C TYR A 218 16.07 -19.70 6.36
N LEU A 219 15.75 -18.98 7.44
CA LEU A 219 14.47 -19.09 8.12
C LEU A 219 13.44 -18.17 7.48
N SER A 220 12.24 -18.71 7.24
CA SER A 220 11.06 -17.87 6.97
C SER A 220 10.77 -16.97 8.18
N THR A 221 10.04 -15.88 7.97
CA THR A 221 9.58 -15.01 9.07
C THR A 221 8.87 -15.81 10.18
N ALA A 222 8.00 -16.75 9.81
CA ALA A 222 7.30 -17.60 10.77
C ALA A 222 8.27 -18.50 11.56
N SER A 223 9.21 -19.15 10.86
CA SER A 223 10.22 -20.02 11.48
C SER A 223 11.17 -19.24 12.40
N TYR A 224 11.56 -18.02 12.01
CA TYR A 224 12.40 -17.14 12.82
C TYR A 224 11.69 -16.71 14.11
N ILE A 225 10.42 -16.30 14.02
CA ILE A 225 9.61 -15.93 15.19
C ILE A 225 9.42 -17.14 16.11
N ALA A 226 9.16 -18.33 15.56
CA ALA A 226 9.06 -19.56 16.33
C ALA A 226 10.37 -19.86 17.07
N LEU A 227 11.50 -19.90 16.35
CA LEU A 227 12.83 -20.17 16.92
C LEU A 227 13.18 -19.21 18.06
N THR A 228 13.00 -17.91 17.83
CA THR A 228 13.32 -16.86 18.82
C THR A 228 12.35 -16.84 20.00
N SER A 229 11.26 -17.59 19.94
CA SER A 229 10.28 -17.73 21.02
C SER A 229 10.38 -19.07 21.76
N THR A 230 11.24 -20.00 21.31
CA THR A 230 11.35 -21.35 21.88
C THR A 230 11.88 -21.37 23.30
N CYS A 231 12.91 -20.57 23.61
CA CYS A 231 13.53 -20.56 24.93
C CYS A 231 14.08 -19.17 25.29
N ARG A 232 14.36 -18.96 26.57
CA ARG A 232 14.87 -17.66 27.08
C ARG A 232 16.22 -17.28 26.46
N LEU A 233 17.10 -18.24 26.17
CA LEU A 233 18.40 -17.96 25.54
C LEU A 233 18.25 -17.44 24.11
N LEU A 234 17.47 -18.12 23.28
CA LEU A 234 17.21 -17.66 21.92
C LEU A 234 16.44 -16.34 21.91
N ARG A 235 15.53 -16.14 22.85
CA ARG A 235 14.83 -14.87 23.03
C ARG A 235 15.77 -13.73 23.43
N TYR A 236 16.72 -13.99 24.32
CA TYR A 236 17.76 -13.03 24.71
C TYR A 236 18.64 -12.65 23.51
N SER A 237 19.11 -13.64 22.75
CA SER A 237 19.86 -13.41 21.51
C SER A 237 19.03 -12.63 20.49
N ALA A 238 17.72 -12.89 20.40
CA ALA A 238 16.83 -12.16 19.51
C ALA A 238 16.68 -10.68 19.88
N LEU A 239 16.59 -10.38 21.18
CA LEU A 239 16.52 -9.01 21.72
C LEU A 239 17.87 -8.30 21.76
N SER A 240 18.96 -8.94 21.37
CA SER A 240 20.31 -8.35 21.35
C SER A 240 20.97 -8.55 20.00
N LYS A 241 21.59 -9.72 19.78
CA LYS A 241 22.45 -10.03 18.64
C LYS A 241 21.72 -10.29 17.33
N PHE A 242 20.44 -10.69 17.35
CA PHE A 242 19.71 -11.03 16.11
C PHE A 242 18.81 -9.90 15.58
N GLN A 243 18.83 -8.71 16.18
CA GLN A 243 18.08 -7.55 15.66
C GLN A 243 18.40 -7.23 14.19
N PRO A 244 19.67 -7.29 13.71
CA PRO A 244 19.96 -7.09 12.30
C PRO A 244 19.27 -8.10 11.38
N HIS A 245 19.03 -9.32 11.85
CA HIS A 245 18.31 -10.33 11.08
C HIS A 245 16.79 -10.05 11.09
N ALA A 246 16.22 -9.66 12.23
CA ALA A 246 14.83 -9.20 12.28
C ALA A 246 14.61 -7.99 11.35
N ARG A 247 15.57 -7.05 11.28
CA ARG A 247 15.56 -5.95 10.31
C ARG A 247 15.50 -6.46 8.88
N ALA A 248 16.39 -7.38 8.50
CA ALA A 248 16.42 -7.95 7.16
C ALA A 248 15.07 -8.59 6.78
N LEU A 249 14.45 -9.33 7.70
CA LEU A 249 13.12 -9.90 7.50
C LEU A 249 12.04 -8.82 7.32
N VAL A 250 12.04 -7.75 8.13
CA VAL A 250 11.10 -6.63 7.98
C VAL A 250 11.24 -5.95 6.62
N LEU A 251 12.47 -5.66 6.20
CA LEU A 251 12.73 -5.00 4.92
C LEU A 251 12.35 -5.88 3.73
N ALA A 252 12.59 -7.19 3.83
CA ALA A 252 12.21 -8.16 2.79
C ALA A 252 10.68 -8.25 2.57
N LEU A 253 9.86 -7.87 3.55
CA LEU A 253 8.40 -7.85 3.39
C LEU A 253 7.95 -6.77 2.40
N GLY A 254 8.70 -5.68 2.22
CA GLY A 254 8.33 -4.55 1.36
C GLY A 254 7.19 -3.69 1.90
N TRP A 255 6.04 -4.30 2.22
CA TRP A 255 4.87 -3.60 2.76
C TRP A 255 5.03 -3.15 4.21
N ALA A 256 5.95 -3.74 4.98
CA ALA A 256 6.10 -3.46 6.40
C ALA A 256 6.78 -2.11 6.71
N VAL A 257 7.35 -1.45 5.69
CA VAL A 257 7.99 -0.14 5.81
C VAL A 257 7.19 0.96 5.11
N PRO A 258 7.28 2.20 5.59
CA PRO A 258 6.66 3.35 4.93
C PRO A 258 7.27 3.61 3.56
N LEU A 259 6.44 4.11 2.65
CA LEU A 259 6.86 4.66 1.38
C LEU A 259 7.67 5.94 1.60
N SER A 260 8.44 6.35 0.59
CA SER A 260 9.36 7.49 0.72
C SER A 260 8.63 8.78 1.14
N HIS A 261 7.44 9.02 0.61
CA HIS A 261 6.62 10.18 0.97
C HIS A 261 5.92 10.02 2.34
N GLU A 262 5.50 8.81 2.73
CA GLU A 262 4.93 8.52 4.06
C GLU A 262 5.99 8.80 5.13
N TYR A 263 7.22 8.33 4.89
CA TYR A 263 8.37 8.54 5.76
C TYR A 263 8.74 10.03 5.88
N ALA A 264 8.86 10.74 4.75
CA ALA A 264 9.15 12.17 4.75
C ALA A 264 8.07 13.00 5.45
N ALA A 265 6.79 12.62 5.31
CA ALA A 265 5.70 13.25 6.02
C ALA A 265 5.81 13.01 7.54
N ALA A 266 6.14 11.79 7.96
CA ALA A 266 6.31 11.46 9.38
C ALA A 266 7.50 12.19 10.02
N GLN A 267 8.64 12.26 9.32
CA GLN A 267 9.81 13.00 9.76
C GLN A 267 9.50 14.49 9.99
N ARG A 268 8.78 15.14 9.06
CA ARG A 268 8.34 16.53 9.21
C ARG A 268 7.47 16.76 10.46
N ASN A 269 6.80 15.71 10.93
CA ASN A 269 5.96 15.73 12.13
C ASN A 269 6.70 15.20 13.38
N GLY A 270 8.02 14.96 13.31
CA GLY A 270 8.82 14.48 14.44
C GLY A 270 8.52 13.02 14.84
N LEU A 271 7.97 12.22 13.93
CA LEU A 271 7.59 10.84 14.19
C LEU A 271 8.70 9.87 13.75
N CYS A 272 9.11 8.99 14.66
CA CYS A 272 10.07 7.94 14.36
C CYS A 272 9.35 6.76 13.70
N MET A 273 9.74 6.44 12.46
CA MET A 273 9.25 5.30 11.71
C MET A 273 10.40 4.42 11.24
N ALA A 274 10.12 3.14 10.99
CA ALA A 274 11.06 2.23 10.38
C ALA A 274 11.45 2.72 8.98
N ASN A 275 12.74 2.71 8.67
CA ASN A 275 13.29 3.08 7.37
C ASN A 275 14.52 2.24 7.06
N GLU A 276 14.72 1.88 5.80
CA GLU A 276 15.86 1.08 5.39
C GLU A 276 17.19 1.80 5.62
N VAL A 277 17.30 3.08 5.31
CA VAL A 277 18.58 3.81 5.33
C VAL A 277 18.85 4.42 6.71
N GLU A 278 17.83 5.02 7.32
CA GLU A 278 18.03 5.89 8.49
C GLU A 278 17.84 5.18 9.84
N SER A 279 17.14 4.03 9.87
CA SER A 279 16.88 3.34 11.13
C SER A 279 18.10 2.52 11.60
N PRO A 280 18.46 2.56 12.90
CA PRO A 280 19.59 1.79 13.43
C PRO A 280 19.47 0.29 13.15
N HIS A 281 20.59 -0.38 12.86
CA HIS A 281 20.62 -1.82 12.59
C HIS A 281 20.20 -2.67 13.80
N ASP A 282 20.39 -2.16 15.01
CA ASP A 282 20.13 -2.76 16.31
C ASP A 282 18.89 -2.17 17.03
N ALA A 283 18.06 -1.40 16.30
CA ALA A 283 16.76 -0.97 16.77
C ALA A 283 15.86 -2.19 17.10
N ASP A 284 14.69 -1.96 17.72
CA ASP A 284 13.80 -3.07 18.10
C ASP A 284 12.97 -3.59 16.92
N TRP A 285 13.67 -4.17 15.96
CA TRP A 285 13.12 -4.78 14.77
C TRP A 285 12.32 -6.03 15.07
N LEU A 286 12.69 -6.82 16.08
CA LEU A 286 11.93 -7.99 16.49
C LEU A 286 10.53 -7.62 17.00
N LEU A 287 10.43 -6.58 17.83
CA LEU A 287 9.14 -6.06 18.26
C LEU A 287 8.34 -5.49 17.08
N TYR A 288 9.00 -4.71 16.23
CA TYR A 288 8.37 -4.13 15.05
C TYR A 288 7.83 -5.22 14.11
N LEU A 289 8.63 -6.25 13.82
CA LEU A 289 8.26 -7.43 13.04
C LEU A 289 7.01 -8.13 13.61
N SER A 290 6.96 -8.31 14.93
CA SER A 290 5.76 -8.85 15.59
C SER A 290 4.53 -7.95 15.39
N HIS A 291 4.67 -6.64 15.56
CA HIS A 291 3.55 -5.70 15.44
C HIS A 291 3.02 -5.55 14.01
N VAL A 292 3.88 -5.55 12.99
CA VAL A 292 3.43 -5.46 11.59
C VAL A 292 2.56 -6.65 11.18
N HIS A 293 2.70 -7.81 11.83
CA HIS A 293 1.81 -8.95 11.57
C HIS A 293 0.51 -8.96 12.40
N ARG A 294 0.42 -8.16 13.47
CA ARG A 294 -0.72 -8.17 14.41
C ARG A 294 -1.73 -7.05 14.21
N THR A 295 -1.31 -5.91 13.65
CA THR A 295 -2.18 -4.73 13.50
C THR A 295 -3.07 -4.83 12.27
N GLN A 296 -4.33 -4.38 12.38
CA GLN A 296 -5.28 -4.46 11.27
C GLN A 296 -4.87 -3.59 10.08
N SER A 297 -4.34 -2.39 10.33
CA SER A 297 -3.79 -1.51 9.27
C SER A 297 -2.73 -2.21 8.43
N MET A 298 -1.84 -2.96 9.06
CA MET A 298 -0.80 -3.72 8.36
C MET A 298 -1.33 -4.98 7.70
N ARG A 299 -2.39 -5.58 8.23
CA ARG A 299 -3.14 -6.64 7.54
C ARG A 299 -3.71 -6.12 6.21
N VAL A 300 -4.34 -4.94 6.20
CA VAL A 300 -4.84 -4.28 4.97
C VAL A 300 -3.70 -3.98 4.01
N ARG A 301 -2.61 -3.39 4.50
CA ARG A 301 -1.46 -3.08 3.66
C ARG A 301 -0.85 -4.32 3.00
N ARG A 302 -0.67 -5.42 3.75
CA ARG A 302 -0.20 -6.71 3.23
C ARG A 302 -1.12 -7.28 2.15
N TRP A 303 -2.43 -7.20 2.36
CA TRP A 303 -3.41 -7.65 1.36
C TRP A 303 -3.31 -6.83 0.07
N ILE A 304 -3.29 -5.50 0.18
CA ILE A 304 -3.14 -4.60 -0.99
C ILE A 304 -1.79 -4.83 -1.67
N TRP A 305 -0.72 -5.05 -0.91
CA TRP A 305 0.61 -5.38 -1.42
C TRP A 305 0.58 -6.61 -2.32
N GLY A 306 -0.05 -7.70 -1.87
CA GLY A 306 -0.20 -8.90 -2.71
C GLY A 306 -0.95 -8.62 -4.02
N ILE A 307 -1.98 -7.76 -4.00
CA ILE A 307 -2.70 -7.36 -5.22
C ILE A 307 -1.78 -6.59 -6.18
N VAL A 308 -0.99 -5.64 -5.68
CA VAL A 308 -0.11 -4.86 -6.56
C VAL A 308 1.07 -5.68 -7.09
N GLU A 309 1.56 -6.66 -6.33
CA GLU A 309 2.53 -7.66 -6.82
C GLU A 309 1.95 -8.51 -7.95
N GLU A 310 0.69 -8.93 -7.82
CA GLU A 310 0.02 -9.69 -8.88
C GLU A 310 -0.24 -8.82 -10.14
N ILE A 311 -0.60 -7.54 -9.97
CA ILE A 311 -0.72 -6.59 -11.08
C ILE A 311 0.64 -6.47 -11.80
N ASP A 312 1.74 -6.27 -11.06
CA ASP A 312 3.08 -6.19 -11.66
C ASP A 312 3.50 -7.49 -12.34
N ARG A 313 3.17 -8.66 -11.75
CA ARG A 313 3.42 -9.97 -12.36
C ARG A 313 2.69 -10.13 -13.70
N VAL A 314 1.37 -9.89 -13.72
CA VAL A 314 0.54 -10.00 -14.93
C VAL A 314 0.94 -8.95 -15.96
N PHE A 315 1.30 -7.75 -15.52
CA PHE A 315 1.84 -6.70 -16.38
C PHE A 315 3.12 -7.17 -17.07
N LYS A 316 4.10 -7.70 -16.32
CA LYS A 316 5.37 -8.19 -16.87
C LYS A 316 5.17 -9.33 -17.86
N GLU A 317 4.31 -10.29 -17.50
CA GLU A 317 3.96 -11.43 -18.36
C GLU A 317 3.36 -10.97 -19.69
N ARG A 318 2.39 -10.06 -19.64
CA ARG A 318 1.68 -9.57 -20.84
C ARG A 318 2.46 -8.54 -21.64
N ARG A 319 3.44 -7.89 -21.03
CA ARG A 319 4.31 -6.95 -21.73
C ARG A 319 5.21 -7.67 -22.74
N VAL A 320 5.62 -8.90 -22.44
CA VAL A 320 6.38 -9.75 -23.38
C VAL A 320 5.52 -10.05 -24.61
N GLY A 321 6.04 -9.77 -25.80
CA GLY A 321 5.32 -9.87 -27.08
C GLY A 321 4.32 -8.75 -27.35
N SER A 322 4.18 -7.77 -26.46
CA SER A 322 3.32 -6.59 -26.71
C SER A 322 4.05 -5.52 -27.53
N GLU A 323 3.30 -4.56 -28.06
CA GLU A 323 3.88 -3.38 -28.73
C GLU A 323 4.73 -2.49 -27.80
N TYR A 324 4.67 -2.72 -26.49
CA TYR A 324 5.44 -2.01 -25.46
C TYR A 324 6.69 -2.77 -25.01
N GLU A 325 6.94 -3.98 -25.54
CA GLU A 325 8.13 -4.75 -25.23
C GLU A 325 9.40 -4.00 -25.66
N SER A 326 10.38 -3.93 -24.76
CA SER A 326 11.69 -3.41 -25.11
C SER A 326 12.53 -4.52 -25.75
N THR A 327 13.33 -4.19 -26.75
CA THR A 327 14.29 -5.12 -27.36
C THR A 327 15.71 -4.85 -26.84
N VAL A 328 16.61 -5.81 -27.00
CA VAL A 328 18.04 -5.60 -26.72
C VAL A 328 18.71 -5.16 -28.02
N GLY A 329 19.32 -3.98 -27.99
CA GLY A 329 20.09 -3.44 -29.11
C GLY A 329 21.42 -4.18 -29.32
N GLU A 330 22.10 -3.89 -30.43
CA GLU A 330 23.41 -4.47 -30.77
C GLU A 330 24.49 -4.16 -29.71
N ASP A 331 24.32 -3.08 -28.95
CA ASP A 331 25.22 -2.67 -27.86
C ASP A 331 24.86 -3.30 -26.49
N GLY A 332 23.90 -4.22 -26.47
CA GLY A 332 23.41 -4.88 -25.25
C GLY A 332 22.51 -4.00 -24.38
N LYS A 333 22.16 -2.79 -24.83
CA LYS A 333 21.25 -1.91 -24.08
C LYS A 333 19.79 -2.16 -24.44
N GLU A 334 18.93 -1.87 -23.48
CA GLU A 334 17.50 -1.90 -23.68
C GLU A 334 17.07 -0.75 -24.63
N VAL A 335 16.44 -1.13 -25.74
CA VAL A 335 15.86 -0.21 -26.73
C VAL A 335 14.35 -0.22 -26.55
N LYS A 336 13.78 0.94 -26.20
CA LYS A 336 12.34 1.12 -26.03
C LYS A 336 11.62 0.98 -27.38
N SER A 337 10.44 0.37 -27.38
CA SER A 337 9.62 0.27 -28.59
C SER A 337 9.15 1.63 -29.10
N LYS A 338 8.79 1.70 -30.39
CA LYS A 338 8.21 2.92 -30.99
C LYS A 338 6.94 3.36 -30.27
N THR A 339 6.06 2.41 -29.92
CA THR A 339 4.82 2.69 -29.20
C THR A 339 5.09 3.22 -27.80
N ARG A 340 6.09 2.68 -27.10
CA ARG A 340 6.52 3.20 -25.80
C ARG A 340 7.05 4.63 -25.89
N LEU A 341 7.89 4.93 -26.88
CA LEU A 341 8.42 6.28 -27.11
C LEU A 341 7.31 7.30 -27.45
N ALA A 342 6.32 6.88 -28.25
CA ALA A 342 5.16 7.73 -28.55
C ALA A 342 4.35 8.05 -27.29
N LEU A 343 4.14 7.04 -26.43
CA LEU A 343 3.47 7.25 -25.14
C LEU A 343 4.30 8.15 -24.21
N GLU A 344 5.63 8.01 -24.18
CA GLU A 344 6.50 8.93 -23.42
C GLU A 344 6.36 10.37 -23.89
N GLN A 345 6.29 10.59 -25.20
CA GLN A 345 6.11 11.93 -25.75
C GLN A 345 4.76 12.51 -25.33
N GLN A 346 3.69 11.73 -25.42
CA GLN A 346 2.35 12.13 -24.97
C GLN A 346 2.33 12.42 -23.46
N VAL A 347 2.87 11.52 -22.64
CA VAL A 347 2.97 11.68 -21.19
C VAL A 347 3.85 12.87 -20.83
N GLY A 348 4.93 13.12 -21.56
CA GLY A 348 5.78 14.29 -21.40
C GLY A 348 5.02 15.59 -21.63
N MET A 349 4.21 15.66 -22.71
CA MET A 349 3.36 16.82 -22.99
C MET A 349 2.34 17.12 -21.89
N PHE A 350 1.64 16.10 -21.40
CA PHE A 350 0.74 16.25 -20.25
C PHE A 350 1.50 16.43 -18.93
N GLY A 351 2.74 15.96 -18.89
CA GLY A 351 3.65 15.96 -17.76
C GLY A 351 4.21 17.34 -17.42
N PHE A 352 4.42 18.21 -18.41
CA PHE A 352 4.81 19.61 -18.16
C PHE A 352 3.77 20.39 -17.35
N MET A 353 2.53 19.88 -17.26
CA MET A 353 1.48 20.43 -16.43
C MET A 353 1.43 19.81 -15.02
N ILE A 354 2.20 18.77 -14.72
CA ILE A 354 2.26 18.14 -13.39
C ILE A 354 2.56 19.23 -12.34
N PRO A 355 1.69 19.47 -11.36
CA PRO A 355 2.05 20.21 -10.16
C PRO A 355 3.26 19.50 -9.56
N GLU A 356 4.23 20.20 -8.95
CA GLU A 356 5.11 19.54 -7.97
C GLU A 356 4.21 18.78 -6.98
N MET A 357 3.98 17.49 -7.20
CA MET A 357 3.08 16.72 -6.36
C MET A 357 3.75 16.61 -5.00
N ALA A 358 3.20 17.36 -4.04
CA ALA A 358 3.35 17.18 -2.61
C ALA A 358 4.76 17.39 -2.01
N ALA A 359 5.41 18.52 -2.30
CA ALA A 359 6.43 19.04 -1.38
C ALA A 359 6.21 20.50 -0.94
N LYS A 360 5.77 21.41 -1.83
CA LYS A 360 5.79 22.85 -1.52
C LYS A 360 4.46 23.51 -1.15
N ASN A 361 3.30 22.91 -1.49
CA ASN A 361 2.01 23.62 -1.36
C ASN A 361 0.96 22.93 -0.47
N MET A 362 1.34 21.94 0.32
CA MET A 362 0.46 21.55 1.43
C MET A 362 0.64 22.58 2.53
N THR A 363 -0.36 23.43 2.71
CA THR A 363 -0.40 24.31 3.88
C THR A 363 -0.45 23.44 5.15
N PRO A 364 -0.10 23.98 6.33
CA PRO A 364 -0.36 23.29 7.58
C PRO A 364 -1.83 22.84 7.74
N ALA A 365 -2.78 23.47 7.03
CA ALA A 365 -4.19 23.05 6.98
C ALA A 365 -4.41 21.79 6.12
N ASP A 366 -3.72 21.64 4.99
CA ASP A 366 -3.78 20.42 4.16
C ASP A 366 -3.09 19.24 4.87
N LEU A 367 -1.99 19.51 5.56
CA LEU A 367 -1.35 18.53 6.45
C LEU A 367 -2.22 18.22 7.68
N ASN A 368 -3.00 19.18 8.20
CA ASN A 368 -4.03 18.94 9.22
C ASN A 368 -5.30 18.27 8.67
N MET A 369 -5.51 18.19 7.36
CA MET A 369 -6.53 17.31 6.76
C MET A 369 -6.02 15.87 6.64
N PHE A 370 -4.71 15.66 6.48
CA PHE A 370 -4.08 14.34 6.64
C PHE A 370 -3.82 13.94 8.11
N ASN A 371 -3.62 14.93 9.00
CA ASN A 371 -3.33 14.78 10.44
C ASN A 371 -4.47 15.27 11.35
N GLY A 372 -5.69 15.38 10.81
CA GLY A 372 -6.87 15.88 11.52
C GLY A 372 -7.26 14.93 12.65
N GLN A 373 -6.87 15.34 13.86
CA GLN A 373 -6.91 14.62 15.13
C GLN A 373 -5.77 13.62 15.29
N GLY A 374 -4.93 13.92 16.28
CA GLY A 374 -3.67 13.25 16.58
C GLY A 374 -3.69 11.75 16.37
N MET A 375 -2.53 11.21 16.02
CA MET A 375 -2.26 9.81 16.29
C MET A 375 -2.31 9.63 17.82
N ASN A 376 -3.52 9.45 18.35
CA ASN A 376 -3.72 8.76 19.60
C ASN A 376 -3.17 7.37 19.33
N PHE A 377 -1.93 7.16 19.76
CA PHE A 377 -1.46 5.84 20.10
C PHE A 377 -2.46 5.33 21.15
N GLU A 378 -3.44 4.54 20.73
CA GLU A 378 -4.21 3.77 21.70
C GLU A 378 -3.20 2.88 22.43
N PRO A 379 -3.10 2.96 23.77
CA PRO A 379 -2.39 1.95 24.51
C PRO A 379 -3.08 0.63 24.20
N VAL A 380 -2.38 -0.27 23.51
CA VAL A 380 -2.78 -1.67 23.46
C VAL A 380 -2.76 -2.14 24.91
N PHE A 381 -3.95 -2.20 25.52
CA PHE A 381 -4.11 -2.80 26.82
C PHE A 381 -3.58 -4.22 26.77
N ASN A 382 -2.62 -4.50 27.65
CA ASN A 382 -2.20 -5.85 27.99
C ASN A 382 -3.43 -6.63 28.47
N GLY A 383 -4.00 -7.46 27.60
CA GLY A 383 -4.72 -8.66 28.01
C GLY A 383 -3.69 -9.73 28.32
N GLY A 384 -3.39 -9.89 29.60
CA GLY A 384 -2.61 -11.03 30.09
C GLY A 384 -3.34 -12.34 29.84
N GLY A 385 -2.54 -13.36 29.54
CA GLY A 385 -2.93 -14.75 29.27
C GLY A 385 -1.73 -15.48 28.71
#